data_AF-A0A0Q8VL81-F1
#
_entry.id   AF-A0A0Q8VL81-F1
#
_cell.length_a   1.000
_cell.length_b   1.000
_cell.length_c   1.000
_cell.angle_alpha   90.00
_cell.angle_beta   90.00
_cell.angle_gamma   90.00
#
_symmetry.space_group_name_H-M   'P 1'
#
loop_
_entity.id
_entity.type
_entity.pdbx_description
1 polymer ?
#
loop_
_entity_poly.entity_id
_entity_poly.type
_entity_poly.pdbx_seq_one_letter_code
_entity_poly.pdbx_strand_id
1 'polypeptide(L)'
;MNRSQGTMPRRCSLGRSQLQFERIDSREEIAPGVTGITGESFFIASRVLDPRFMAAQLAQAPRGLVFFAPSRHELFIAPIRGAESVEPISNLARLAGRIDPASRPGSLSGSLYFTDGVQFQLISDAGESGDVAVIADGPFLDAISV
;
A
#
# COMPACT_ATOMS: atom_id res chain seq x y z
N MET A 1 51.37 5.33 3.50
CA MET A 1 50.37 5.43 2.42
C MET A 1 49.01 5.00 2.96
N ASN A 2 48.07 5.93 3.02
CA ASN A 2 46.76 5.81 3.65
C ASN A 2 45.70 5.56 2.57
N ARG A 3 44.98 4.44 2.59
CA ARG A 3 43.86 4.19 1.66
C ARG A 3 42.57 4.69 2.32
N SER A 4 42.11 5.83 1.81
CA SER A 4 40.83 6.46 2.09
C SER A 4 39.67 5.51 1.79
N GLN A 5 38.86 5.26 2.82
CA GLN A 5 37.56 4.61 2.68
C GLN A 5 36.62 5.54 1.90
N GLY A 6 36.01 5.02 0.83
CA GLY A 6 35.00 5.71 0.05
C GLY A 6 33.69 5.80 0.84
N THR A 7 33.43 6.96 1.42
CA THR A 7 32.16 7.31 2.06
C THR A 7 31.03 7.27 1.04
N MET A 8 30.13 6.30 1.19
CA MET A 8 28.85 6.22 0.46
C MET A 8 28.05 7.54 0.61
N PRO A 9 27.40 8.04 -0.45
CA PRO A 9 26.70 9.33 -0.42
C PRO A 9 25.47 9.28 0.51
N ARG A 10 25.46 10.18 1.49
CA ARG A 10 24.44 10.42 2.54
C ARG A 10 23.06 10.89 2.02
N ARG A 11 22.65 10.55 0.80
CA ARG A 11 21.40 11.07 0.20
C ARG A 11 20.15 10.22 0.48
N CYS A 12 20.30 8.98 0.97
CA CYS A 12 19.16 8.11 1.29
C CYS A 12 18.58 8.26 2.71
N SER A 13 19.23 8.98 3.64
CA SER A 13 18.76 9.07 5.03
C SER A 13 17.70 10.15 5.26
N LEU A 14 17.72 11.26 4.50
CA LEU A 14 16.80 12.37 4.66
C LEU A 14 15.37 12.03 4.20
N GLY A 15 15.20 11.33 3.07
CA GLY A 15 13.87 10.94 2.59
C GLY A 15 13.12 10.03 3.57
N ARG A 16 13.84 9.15 4.29
CA ARG A 16 13.25 8.29 5.33
C ARG A 16 12.88 9.07 6.60
N SER A 17 13.60 10.15 6.92
CA SER A 17 13.33 10.87 8.17
C SER A 17 12.12 11.78 8.10
N GLN A 18 11.61 12.12 6.91
CA GLN A 18 10.41 12.95 6.74
C GLN A 18 9.10 12.17 6.95
N LEU A 19 9.06 10.87 6.62
CA LEU A 19 7.87 10.02 6.81
C LEU A 19 7.37 9.95 8.26
N GLN A 20 8.27 10.10 9.22
CA GLN A 20 8.00 10.00 10.65
C GLN A 20 7.46 11.30 11.28
N PHE A 21 7.41 12.42 10.55
CA PHE A 21 6.91 13.71 11.06
C PHE A 21 5.62 14.18 10.38
N GLU A 22 5.14 13.48 9.37
CA GLU A 22 3.95 13.89 8.66
C GLU A 22 2.71 13.51 9.45
N ARG A 23 1.74 14.42 9.53
CA ARG A 23 0.43 14.10 10.08
C ARG A 23 -0.33 13.28 9.04
N ILE A 24 -0.97 12.21 9.52
CA ILE A 24 -2.10 11.64 8.80
C ILE A 24 -3.24 12.60 9.10
N ASP A 25 -3.78 13.24 8.08
CA ASP A 25 -4.84 14.23 8.29
C ASP A 25 -6.19 13.55 8.45
N SER A 26 -6.40 12.40 7.80
CA SER A 26 -7.59 11.58 8.04
C SER A 26 -7.33 10.07 7.90
N ARG A 27 -8.12 9.29 8.66
CA ARG A 27 -8.27 7.85 8.51
C ARG A 27 -9.76 7.53 8.55
N GLU A 28 -10.30 7.05 7.45
CA GLU A 28 -11.75 6.85 7.29
C GLU A 28 -12.04 5.47 6.69
N GLU A 29 -13.13 4.85 7.10
CA GLU A 29 -13.66 3.66 6.43
C GLU A 29 -14.49 4.13 5.22
N ILE A 30 -13.95 3.94 4.02
CA ILE A 30 -14.55 4.44 2.78
C ILE A 30 -15.44 3.40 2.08
N ALA A 31 -15.27 2.14 2.46
CA ALA A 31 -16.08 1.01 2.08
C ALA A 31 -15.92 -0.07 3.18
N PRO A 32 -16.86 -1.00 3.34
CA PRO A 32 -16.78 -2.05 4.36
C PRO A 32 -15.42 -2.78 4.31
N GLY A 33 -14.67 -2.69 5.41
CA GLY A 33 -13.35 -3.30 5.59
C GLY A 33 -12.20 -2.62 4.83
N VAL A 34 -12.44 -1.47 4.19
CA VAL A 34 -11.43 -0.69 3.47
C VAL A 34 -11.21 0.64 4.19
N THR A 35 -9.97 0.87 4.62
CA THR A 35 -9.57 2.13 5.22
C THR A 35 -8.86 3.01 4.19
N GLY A 36 -9.34 4.23 3.99
CA GLY A 36 -8.63 5.31 3.33
C GLY A 36 -7.77 6.10 4.32
N ILE A 37 -6.54 6.37 3.93
CA ILE A 37 -5.59 7.20 4.65
C ILE A 37 -5.21 8.32 3.72
N THR A 38 -5.53 9.56 4.10
CA THR A 38 -5.24 10.74 3.28
C THR A 38 -4.49 11.79 4.08
N GLY A 39 -3.76 12.63 3.35
CA GLY A 39 -3.12 13.79 3.93
C GLY A 39 -2.66 14.80 2.90
N GLU A 40 -2.47 16.03 3.34
CA GLU A 40 -1.96 17.16 2.58
C GLU A 40 -0.51 16.95 2.15
N SER A 41 0.20 16.03 2.81
CA SER A 41 1.57 15.66 2.46
C SER A 41 1.66 14.71 1.26
N PHE A 42 2.67 14.93 0.42
CA PHE A 42 3.02 14.10 -0.74
C PHE A 42 3.70 12.75 -0.38
N PHE A 43 3.73 12.33 0.89
CA PHE A 43 4.36 11.06 1.27
C PHE A 43 3.47 10.08 2.03
N ILE A 44 2.14 10.29 2.01
CA ILE A 44 1.18 9.35 2.60
C ILE A 44 1.31 7.96 1.97
N ALA A 45 1.35 7.88 0.64
CA ALA A 45 1.54 6.61 -0.07
C ALA A 45 2.87 5.92 0.30
N SER A 46 3.93 6.69 0.52
CA SER A 46 5.26 6.18 0.87
C SER A 46 5.30 5.51 2.25
N ARG A 47 4.27 5.69 3.09
CA ARG A 47 4.19 5.03 4.40
C ARG A 47 4.13 3.51 4.32
N VAL A 48 3.73 2.93 3.20
CA VAL A 48 3.81 1.47 2.98
C VAL A 48 5.25 0.95 3.05
N LEU A 49 6.25 1.83 2.89
CA LEU A 49 7.67 1.52 3.02
C LEU A 49 8.24 1.84 4.41
N ASP A 50 7.44 2.43 5.31
CA ASP A 50 7.83 2.69 6.70
C ASP A 50 7.55 1.43 7.55
N PRO A 51 8.60 0.77 8.10
CA PRO A 51 8.44 -0.43 8.90
C PRO A 51 7.56 -0.24 10.13
N ARG A 52 7.55 0.95 10.75
CA ARG A 52 6.73 1.22 11.96
C ARG A 52 5.26 1.31 11.60
N PHE A 53 4.96 2.02 10.51
CA PHE A 53 3.60 2.11 10.00
C PHE A 53 3.09 0.73 9.59
N MET A 54 3.88 -0.03 8.84
CA MET A 54 3.50 -1.38 8.39
C MET A 54 3.31 -2.34 9.55
N ALA A 55 4.20 -2.32 10.55
CA ALA A 55 4.04 -3.15 11.76
C ALA A 55 2.72 -2.85 12.49
N ALA A 56 2.32 -1.58 12.57
CA ALA A 56 1.04 -1.20 13.19
C ALA A 56 -0.17 -1.70 12.40
N GLN A 57 -0.12 -1.69 11.06
CA GLN A 57 -1.20 -2.25 10.24
C GLN A 57 -1.27 -3.78 10.34
N LEU A 58 -0.11 -4.45 10.26
CA LEU A 58 -0.01 -5.92 10.32
C LEU A 58 -0.38 -6.49 11.69
N ALA A 59 -0.22 -5.73 12.77
CA ALA A 59 -0.71 -6.13 14.09
C ALA A 59 -2.24 -6.37 14.11
N GLN A 60 -2.99 -5.73 13.21
CA GLN A 60 -4.45 -5.91 13.05
C GLN A 60 -4.82 -6.80 11.87
N ALA A 61 -3.82 -7.33 11.16
CA ALA A 61 -3.92 -8.03 9.90
C ALA A 61 -2.83 -9.13 9.84
N PRO A 62 -2.93 -10.17 10.68
CA PRO A 62 -1.83 -11.11 10.92
C PRO A 62 -1.45 -11.93 9.68
N ARG A 63 -2.31 -11.96 8.66
CA ARG A 63 -2.08 -12.68 7.40
C ARG A 63 -1.61 -11.77 6.27
N GLY A 64 -1.51 -10.47 6.53
CA GLY A 64 -1.04 -9.48 5.58
C GLY A 64 -2.07 -8.40 5.27
N LEU A 65 -1.71 -7.54 4.33
CA LEU A 65 -2.43 -6.34 3.95
C LEU A 65 -2.49 -6.27 2.42
N VAL A 66 -3.67 -5.97 1.88
CA VAL A 66 -3.79 -5.52 0.50
C VAL A 66 -3.89 -4.00 0.50
N PHE A 67 -3.20 -3.34 -0.42
CA PHE A 67 -3.26 -1.89 -0.55
C PHE A 67 -3.17 -1.42 -2.00
N PHE A 68 -3.63 -0.20 -2.26
CA PHE A 68 -3.27 0.55 -3.45
C PHE A 68 -3.10 2.03 -3.12
N ALA A 69 -2.30 2.72 -3.92
CA ALA A 69 -1.98 4.13 -3.75
C ALA A 69 -2.09 4.83 -5.11
N PRO A 70 -3.23 5.47 -5.43
CA PRO A 70 -3.44 6.08 -6.74
C PRO A 70 -2.71 7.42 -6.87
N SER A 71 -2.38 8.05 -5.75
CA SER A 71 -1.64 9.31 -5.70
C SER A 71 -0.71 9.32 -4.48
N ARG A 72 0.23 10.25 -4.45
CA ARG A 72 1.15 10.48 -3.32
C ARG A 72 0.47 10.76 -1.98
N HIS A 73 -0.76 11.27 -2.02
CA HIS A 73 -1.52 11.75 -0.85
C HIS A 73 -2.47 10.71 -0.27
N GLU A 74 -2.66 9.59 -0.97
CA GLU A 74 -3.72 8.65 -0.66
C GLU A 74 -3.18 7.23 -0.61
N LEU A 75 -3.59 6.52 0.42
CA LEU A 75 -3.30 5.12 0.60
C LEU A 75 -4.58 4.42 1.05
N PHE A 76 -4.98 3.40 0.31
CA PHE A 76 -6.15 2.60 0.64
C PHE A 76 -5.70 1.21 1.03
N ILE A 77 -6.20 0.70 2.15
CA ILE A 77 -5.76 -0.56 2.74
C ILE A 77 -6.95 -1.44 3.11
N ALA A 78 -6.80 -2.75 2.90
CA ALA A 78 -7.72 -3.80 3.31
C ALA A 78 -6.92 -4.88 4.06
N PRO A 79 -7.12 -5.04 5.39
CA PRO A 79 -6.41 -6.03 6.18
C PRO A 79 -6.89 -7.45 5.90
N ILE A 80 -5.98 -8.42 5.87
CA ILE A 80 -6.29 -9.85 5.73
C ILE A 80 -6.31 -10.50 7.12
N ARG A 81 -7.49 -10.99 7.49
CA ARG A 81 -7.77 -11.66 8.78
C ARG A 81 -8.22 -13.11 8.62
N GLY A 82 -8.73 -13.46 7.44
CA GLY A 82 -9.30 -14.78 7.13
C GLY A 82 -10.17 -14.74 5.88
N ALA A 83 -10.98 -15.78 5.66
CA ALA A 83 -11.90 -15.88 4.53
C ALA A 83 -12.87 -14.68 4.40
N GLU A 84 -13.21 -14.00 5.50
CA GLU A 84 -14.03 -12.78 5.51
C GLU A 84 -13.36 -11.59 4.80
N SER A 85 -12.06 -11.68 4.50
CA SER A 85 -11.30 -10.60 3.86
C SER A 85 -11.53 -10.50 2.35
N VAL A 86 -12.20 -11.49 1.74
CA VAL A 86 -12.51 -11.50 0.30
C VAL A 86 -13.38 -10.31 -0.10
N GLU A 87 -14.40 -9.97 0.70
CA GLU A 87 -15.29 -8.85 0.41
C GLU A 87 -14.56 -7.49 0.50
N PRO A 88 -13.81 -7.18 1.58
CA PRO A 88 -12.95 -5.99 1.64
C PRO A 88 -11.96 -5.86 0.47
N ILE A 89 -11.30 -6.95 0.07
CA ILE A 89 -10.38 -6.97 -1.07
C ILE A 89 -11.14 -6.67 -2.38
N SER A 90 -12.32 -7.25 -2.55
CA SER A 90 -13.18 -6.98 -3.71
C SER A 90 -13.65 -5.52 -3.75
N ASN A 91 -13.99 -4.94 -2.60
CA ASN A 91 -14.33 -3.52 -2.47
C ASN A 91 -13.14 -2.63 -2.85
N LEU A 92 -11.94 -3.00 -2.42
CA LEU A 92 -10.71 -2.30 -2.77
C LEU A 92 -10.42 -2.35 -4.28
N ALA A 93 -10.59 -3.52 -4.92
CA ALA A 93 -10.42 -3.69 -6.36
C ALA A 93 -11.43 -2.85 -7.18
N ARG A 94 -12.70 -2.84 -6.76
CA ARG A 94 -13.73 -1.99 -7.38
C ARG A 94 -13.41 -0.51 -7.23
N LEU A 95 -12.86 -0.10 -6.09
CA LEU A 95 -12.42 1.28 -5.88
C LEU A 95 -11.26 1.63 -6.82
N ALA A 96 -10.27 0.75 -6.93
CA ALA A 96 -9.12 0.93 -7.82
C ALA A 96 -9.54 1.07 -9.29
N GLY A 97 -10.51 0.28 -9.77
CA GLY A 97 -11.03 0.40 -11.14
C GLY A 97 -11.86 1.67 -11.42
N ARG A 98 -12.38 2.33 -10.38
CA ARG A 98 -13.12 3.59 -10.51
C ARG A 98 -12.24 4.82 -10.44
N ILE A 99 -11.07 4.70 -9.83
CA ILE A 99 -10.14 5.81 -9.66
C ILE A 99 -9.18 5.80 -10.83
N ASP A 100 -9.26 6.81 -11.69
CA ASP A 100 -8.21 7.09 -12.66
C ASP A 100 -7.01 7.74 -11.94
N PRO A 101 -5.84 7.08 -11.85
CA PRO A 101 -4.66 7.69 -11.26
C PRO A 101 -4.14 8.86 -12.10
N ALA A 102 -4.31 8.82 -13.43
CA ALA A 102 -3.78 9.84 -14.34
C ALA A 102 -4.49 11.20 -14.17
N SER A 103 -5.72 11.19 -13.67
CA SER A 103 -6.47 12.41 -13.36
C SER A 103 -6.02 13.08 -12.05
N ARG A 104 -5.05 12.52 -11.31
CA ARG A 104 -4.63 13.00 -10.00
C ARG A 104 -3.23 13.61 -10.00
N PRO A 105 -3.01 14.76 -9.33
CA PRO A 105 -1.67 15.27 -9.08
C PRO A 105 -0.81 14.27 -8.30
N GLY A 106 0.42 14.05 -8.75
CA GLY A 106 1.31 13.07 -8.10
C GLY A 106 0.82 11.63 -8.25
N SER A 107 0.21 11.31 -9.39
CA SER A 107 -0.26 9.98 -9.76
C SER A 107 0.79 8.91 -9.46
N LEU A 108 0.32 7.82 -8.86
CA LEU A 108 1.10 6.60 -8.65
C LEU A 108 0.43 5.46 -9.43
N SER A 109 0.20 4.32 -8.79
CA SER A 109 -0.30 3.11 -9.43
C SER A 109 -1.75 2.85 -9.05
N GLY A 110 -2.58 2.50 -10.03
CA GLY A 110 -3.91 1.94 -9.79
C GLY A 110 -3.90 0.46 -9.40
N SER A 111 -2.72 -0.16 -9.38
CA SER A 111 -2.56 -1.59 -9.08
C SER A 111 -2.71 -1.90 -7.59
N LEU A 112 -3.20 -3.11 -7.30
CA LEU A 112 -3.28 -3.66 -5.96
C LEU A 112 -2.01 -4.43 -5.63
N TYR A 113 -1.51 -4.23 -4.41
CA TYR A 113 -0.35 -4.91 -3.87
C TYR A 113 -0.70 -5.63 -2.58
N PHE A 114 -0.16 -6.84 -2.41
CA PHE A 114 -0.18 -7.59 -1.16
C PHE A 114 1.16 -7.48 -0.44
N THR A 115 1.12 -7.46 0.89
CA THR A 115 2.30 -7.66 1.73
C THR A 115 1.94 -8.38 3.03
N ASP A 116 2.79 -9.32 3.44
CA ASP A 116 2.80 -9.96 4.76
C ASP A 116 3.77 -9.26 5.74
N GLY A 117 4.39 -8.16 5.31
CA GLY A 117 5.46 -7.46 6.05
C GLY A 117 6.87 -7.90 5.72
N VAL A 118 7.05 -9.00 4.99
CA VAL A 118 8.34 -9.51 4.52
C VAL A 118 8.52 -9.25 3.04
N GLN A 119 7.46 -9.46 2.25
CA GLN A 119 7.48 -9.32 0.79
C GLN A 119 6.36 -8.43 0.28
N PHE A 120 6.52 -7.94 -0.95
CA PHE A 120 5.48 -7.25 -1.71
C PHE A 120 5.18 -8.05 -2.98
N GLN A 121 3.89 -8.24 -3.27
CA GLN A 121 3.41 -8.95 -4.45
C GLN A 121 2.41 -8.06 -5.18
N LEU A 122 2.56 -7.91 -6.50
CA LEU A 122 1.52 -7.33 -7.35
C LEU A 122 0.41 -8.37 -7.50
N ILE A 123 -0.82 -8.03 -7.14
CA ILE A 123 -1.96 -8.97 -7.15
C ILE A 123 -3.10 -8.50 -8.06
N SER A 124 -2.84 -7.51 -8.90
CA SER A 124 -3.82 -7.00 -9.85
C SER A 124 -3.35 -7.08 -11.28
N ASP A 125 -4.29 -7.36 -12.18
CA ASP A 125 -4.15 -7.13 -13.60
C ASP A 125 -5.10 -6.02 -14.06
N ALA A 126 -4.68 -5.27 -15.08
CA ALA A 126 -5.55 -4.32 -15.74
C ALA A 126 -6.42 -5.08 -16.75
N GLY A 127 -7.70 -5.25 -16.44
CA GLY A 127 -8.66 -5.85 -17.36
C GLY A 127 -8.91 -4.96 -18.59
N GLU A 128 -9.31 -5.57 -19.71
CA GLU A 128 -9.52 -4.86 -20.99
C GLU A 128 -10.55 -3.73 -20.94
N SER A 129 -11.43 -3.73 -19.92
CA SER A 129 -12.51 -2.74 -19.73
C SER A 129 -12.21 -1.69 -18.66
N GLY A 130 -10.97 -1.64 -18.14
CA GLY A 130 -10.61 -0.77 -17.00
C GLY A 130 -10.97 -1.35 -15.63
N ASP A 131 -11.56 -2.55 -15.60
CA ASP A 131 -11.78 -3.30 -14.37
C ASP A 131 -10.44 -3.82 -13.82
N VAL A 132 -10.27 -3.74 -12.50
CA VAL A 132 -9.09 -4.30 -11.82
C VAL A 132 -9.40 -5.73 -11.40
N ALA A 133 -8.78 -6.69 -12.08
CA ALA A 133 -8.89 -8.11 -11.73
C ALA A 133 -7.90 -8.45 -10.62
N VAL A 134 -8.34 -9.22 -9.62
CA VAL A 134 -7.46 -9.71 -8.55
C VAL A 134 -6.91 -11.08 -8.93
N ILE A 135 -5.59 -11.20 -9.00
CA ILE A 135 -4.89 -12.46 -9.22
C ILE A 135 -4.61 -13.09 -7.86
N ALA A 136 -5.25 -14.23 -7.59
CA ALA A 136 -5.04 -15.00 -6.38
C ALA A 136 -4.00 -16.10 -6.65
N ASP A 137 -2.72 -15.79 -6.43
CA ASP A 137 -1.62 -16.73 -6.53
C ASP A 137 -0.57 -16.57 -5.42
N GLY A 138 0.29 -17.58 -5.27
CA GLY A 138 1.44 -17.55 -4.37
C GLY A 138 1.11 -17.15 -2.92
N PRO A 139 1.94 -16.31 -2.29
CA PRO A 139 1.75 -15.88 -0.90
C PRO A 139 0.38 -15.24 -0.61
N PHE A 140 -0.16 -14.48 -1.57
CA PHE A 140 -1.48 -13.89 -1.42
C PHE A 140 -2.60 -14.94 -1.38
N LEU A 141 -2.55 -15.97 -2.25
CA LEU A 141 -3.51 -17.07 -2.20
C LEU A 141 -3.48 -17.80 -0.85
N ASP A 142 -2.29 -18.08 -0.32
CA ASP A 142 -2.11 -18.68 1.00
C ASP A 142 -2.69 -17.81 2.12
N ALA A 143 -2.57 -16.48 1.98
CA ALA A 143 -3.11 -15.52 2.94
C ALA A 143 -4.65 -15.49 2.97
N ILE A 144 -5.35 -15.85 1.90
CA ILE A 144 -6.82 -15.79 1.83
C ILE A 144 -7.53 -17.15 1.92
N SER A 145 -6.80 -18.27 1.79
CA SER A 145 -7.38 -19.62 1.63
C SER A 145 -7.55 -20.44 2.92
N VAL A 146 -7.51 -19.82 4.11
CA VAL A 146 -7.68 -20.54 5.41
C VAL A 146 -8.89 -20.02 6.15
#